data_AF-A0A926DL78-F1
#
_entry.id   AF-A0A926DL78-F1
#
_cell.length_a   1.000
_cell.length_b   1.000
_cell.length_c   1.000
_cell.angle_alpha   90.00
_cell.angle_beta   90.00
_cell.angle_gamma   90.00
#
_symmetry.space_group_name_H-M   'P 1'
#
loop_
_entity.id
_entity.type
_entity.pdbx_description
1 polymer ?
#
loop_
_entity_poly.entity_id
_entity_poly.type
_entity_poly.pdbx_seq_one_letter_code
_entity_poly.pdbx_strand_id
1 'polypeptide(L)'
;MGKQINKQGVKQAVRFCVVGFFNTLVDYGLFFVFISFVNLHKSIAQVFSTSVAMCGSYLINRYWTFGQSGRGNFGEIVKFLTINLLAMFSVILLTHLFYDIWHLENLVNAALRAAGSAFAAEGDIAILLCKAAASCFSLMINFFGNKFWVFRGGRQTETEA
;
A
#
# COMPACT_ATOMS: atom_id res chain seq x y z
N MET A 1 -31.03 -9.81 3.50
CA MET A 1 -30.09 -9.02 4.32
C MET A 1 -28.93 -8.54 3.44
N GLY A 2 -29.13 -7.44 2.70
CA GLY A 2 -28.06 -6.85 1.89
C GLY A 2 -27.13 -6.03 2.78
N LYS A 3 -25.87 -6.47 2.93
CA LYS A 3 -24.82 -5.72 3.63
C LYS A 3 -24.77 -4.29 3.08
N GLN A 4 -25.15 -3.31 3.90
CA GLN A 4 -24.79 -1.92 3.65
C GLN A 4 -23.26 -1.82 3.76
N ILE A 5 -22.59 -2.03 2.64
CA ILE A 5 -21.18 -1.69 2.52
C ILE A 5 -21.09 -0.20 2.83
N ASN A 6 -20.44 0.13 3.94
CA ASN A 6 -20.29 1.50 4.42
C ASN A 6 -19.61 2.34 3.33
N LYS A 7 -20.41 3.10 2.57
CA LYS A 7 -19.97 3.88 1.39
C LYS A 7 -18.81 4.83 1.72
N GLN A 8 -18.74 5.31 2.97
CA GLN A 8 -17.64 6.17 3.44
C GLN A 8 -16.32 5.40 3.52
N GLY A 9 -16.33 4.15 4.01
CA GLY A 9 -15.13 3.31 4.09
C GLY A 9 -14.57 2.94 2.73
N VAL A 10 -15.44 2.59 1.77
CA VAL A 10 -15.03 2.28 0.40
C VAL A 10 -14.43 3.52 -0.29
N LYS A 11 -15.06 4.69 -0.13
CA LYS A 11 -14.54 5.95 -0.70
C LYS A 11 -13.15 6.29 -0.16
N GLN A 12 -12.91 6.07 1.14
CA GLN A 12 -11.59 6.26 1.75
C GLN A 12 -10.56 5.25 1.22
N ALA A 13 -10.93 3.98 1.07
CA ALA A 13 -10.03 2.97 0.52
C ALA A 13 -9.64 3.29 -0.93
N VAL A 14 -10.59 3.70 -1.77
CA VAL A 14 -10.31 4.12 -3.16
C VAL A 14 -9.37 5.33 -3.17
N ARG A 15 -9.64 6.36 -2.37
CA ARG A 15 -8.74 7.52 -2.25
C ARG A 15 -7.33 7.11 -1.80
N PHE A 16 -7.23 6.25 -0.80
CA PHE A 16 -5.96 5.72 -0.33
C PHE A 16 -5.19 4.99 -1.44
N CYS A 17 -5.85 4.12 -2.21
CA CYS A 17 -5.24 3.45 -3.35
C CYS A 17 -4.77 4.43 -4.43
N VAL A 18 -5.57 5.47 -4.72
CA VAL A 18 -5.19 6.53 -5.67
C VAL A 18 -3.95 7.28 -5.17
N VAL A 19 -3.91 7.68 -3.89
CA VAL A 19 -2.73 8.34 -3.31
C VAL A 19 -1.51 7.42 -3.35
N GLY A 20 -1.69 6.13 -3.05
CA GLY A 20 -0.62 5.13 -3.16
C GLY A 20 -0.05 5.02 -4.57
N PHE A 21 -0.91 4.98 -5.58
CA PHE A 21 -0.49 4.96 -6.99
C PHE A 21 0.29 6.23 -7.37
N PHE A 22 -0.21 7.41 -7.00
CA PHE A 22 0.50 8.67 -7.23
C PHE A 22 1.83 8.75 -6.46
N ASN A 23 1.89 8.26 -5.23
CA ASN A 23 3.12 8.17 -4.45
C ASN A 23 4.18 7.35 -5.20
N THR A 24 3.78 6.20 -5.74
CA THR A 24 4.69 5.37 -6.54
C THR A 24 5.17 6.12 -7.78
N LEU A 25 4.29 6.77 -8.54
CA LEU A 25 4.70 7.55 -9.71
C LEU A 25 5.69 8.66 -9.36
N VAL A 26 5.46 9.39 -8.26
CA VAL A 26 6.36 10.45 -7.79
C VAL A 26 7.71 9.88 -7.35
N ASP A 27 7.73 8.75 -6.64
CA ASP A 27 8.98 8.09 -6.21
C ASP A 27 9.82 7.68 -7.42
N TYR A 28 9.24 6.97 -8.38
CA TYR A 28 9.96 6.56 -9.61
C TYR A 28 10.43 7.77 -10.43
N GLY A 29 9.60 8.81 -10.54
CA GLY A 29 9.96 10.03 -11.26
C GLY A 29 11.14 10.77 -10.61
N LEU A 30 11.10 10.96 -9.28
CA LEU A 30 12.18 11.60 -8.53
C LEU A 30 13.45 10.76 -8.53
N PHE A 31 13.31 9.44 -8.37
CA PHE A 31 14.44 8.51 -8.45
C PHE A 31 15.14 8.64 -9.81
N PHE A 32 14.38 8.61 -10.91
CA PHE A 32 14.92 8.81 -12.26
C PHE A 32 15.62 10.16 -12.38
N VAL A 33 15.01 11.23 -11.87
CA VAL A 33 15.63 12.57 -11.92
C VAL A 33 16.96 12.61 -11.17
N PHE A 34 17.02 12.01 -9.98
CA PHE A 34 18.23 11.99 -9.14
C PHE A 34 19.36 11.17 -9.75
N ILE A 35 19.07 10.03 -10.37
CA ILE A 35 20.11 9.23 -11.02
C ILE A 35 20.56 9.84 -12.36
N SER A 36 19.64 10.38 -13.16
CA SER A 36 19.93 10.79 -14.54
C SER A 36 20.43 12.22 -14.66
N PHE A 37 19.94 13.14 -13.83
CA PHE A 37 20.32 14.56 -13.91
C PHE A 37 21.26 14.98 -12.77
N VAL A 38 21.07 14.42 -11.57
CA VAL A 38 21.89 14.78 -10.40
C VAL A 38 23.08 13.83 -10.22
N ASN A 39 23.11 12.70 -10.93
CA ASN A 39 24.16 11.67 -10.84
C ASN A 39 24.39 11.17 -9.40
N LEU A 40 23.33 11.11 -8.60
CA LEU A 40 23.38 10.58 -7.24
C LEU A 40 23.61 9.06 -7.27
N HIS A 41 24.33 8.56 -6.27
CA HIS A 41 24.45 7.13 -6.06
C HIS A 41 23.05 6.51 -5.83
N LYS A 42 22.79 5.34 -6.42
CA LYS A 42 21.46 4.69 -6.45
C LYS A 42 20.81 4.60 -5.06
N SER A 43 21.59 4.24 -4.04
CA SER A 43 21.09 4.13 -2.67
C SER A 43 20.64 5.48 -2.09
N ILE A 44 21.37 6.56 -2.39
CA ILE A 44 21.05 7.90 -1.90
C ILE A 44 19.83 8.44 -2.64
N ALA A 45 19.80 8.29 -3.97
CA ALA A 45 18.65 8.65 -4.80
C ALA A 45 17.36 7.99 -4.29
N GLN A 46 17.42 6.69 -3.97
CA GLN A 46 16.28 5.94 -3.43
C GLN A 46 15.79 6.50 -2.08
N VAL A 47 16.70 6.82 -1.15
CA VAL A 47 16.30 7.36 0.16
C VAL A 47 15.61 8.71 0.02
N PHE A 48 16.14 9.61 -0.82
CA PHE A 48 15.56 10.93 -1.04
C PHE A 48 14.23 10.87 -1.79
N SER A 49 14.14 10.08 -2.88
CA SER A 49 12.91 9.96 -3.67
C SER A 49 11.78 9.39 -2.83
N THR A 50 12.07 8.31 -2.10
CA THR A 50 11.08 7.63 -1.26
C THR A 50 10.63 8.53 -0.11
N SER A 51 11.55 9.31 0.49
CA SER A 51 11.22 10.24 1.57
C SER A 51 10.29 11.37 1.09
N VAL A 52 10.57 11.97 -0.07
CA VAL A 52 9.72 13.03 -0.65
C VAL A 52 8.35 12.47 -1.03
N ALA A 53 8.31 11.29 -1.67
CA ALA A 53 7.07 10.62 -2.02
C ALA A 53 6.22 10.31 -0.77
N MET A 54 6.82 9.71 0.26
CA MET A 54 6.14 9.37 1.52
C MET A 54 5.59 10.62 2.22
N CYS A 55 6.34 11.72 2.26
CA CYS A 55 5.86 12.99 2.80
C CYS A 55 4.63 13.52 2.04
N GLY A 56 4.67 13.49 0.70
CA GLY A 56 3.54 13.87 -0.13
C GLY A 56 2.32 12.99 0.10
N SER A 57 2.52 11.67 0.16
CA SER A 57 1.47 10.68 0.44
C SER A 57 0.83 10.89 1.81
N TYR A 58 1.61 11.21 2.84
CA TYR A 58 1.09 11.54 4.16
C TYR A 58 0.19 12.78 4.12
N LEU A 59 0.64 13.87 3.48
CA LEU A 59 -0.13 15.11 3.41
C LEU A 59 -1.45 14.90 2.65
N ILE A 60 -1.40 14.25 1.49
CA ILE A 60 -2.61 13.99 0.70
C ILE A 60 -3.54 13.04 1.45
N ASN A 61 -3.03 11.98 2.09
CA ASN A 61 -3.87 11.08 2.87
C ASN A 61 -4.51 11.78 4.07
N ARG A 62 -3.77 12.63 4.78
CA ARG A 62 -4.29 13.40 5.91
C ARG A 62 -5.45 14.30 5.51
N TYR A 63 -5.24 15.15 4.51
CA TYR A 63 -6.21 16.19 4.15
C TYR A 63 -7.34 15.67 3.24
N TRP A 64 -7.03 14.79 2.28
CA TRP A 64 -8.00 14.34 1.27
C TRP A 64 -8.64 12.99 1.57
N THR A 65 -7.85 12.02 2.06
CA THR A 65 -8.38 10.67 2.38
C THR A 65 -9.12 10.67 3.72
N PHE A 66 -8.51 11.25 4.76
CA PHE A 66 -9.04 11.19 6.13
C PHE A 66 -9.64 12.50 6.64
N GLY A 67 -9.50 13.61 5.91
CA GLY A 67 -10.19 14.87 6.21
C GLY A 67 -9.82 15.51 7.55
N GLN A 68 -8.58 15.33 8.01
CA GLN A 68 -8.13 15.93 9.26
C GLN A 68 -7.70 17.39 9.09
N SER A 69 -8.33 18.29 9.84
CA SER A 69 -8.04 19.73 9.87
C SER A 69 -7.20 20.06 11.12
N GLY A 70 -6.00 20.64 10.95
CA GLY A 70 -5.11 21.05 12.05
C GLY A 70 -3.61 20.88 11.77
N ARG A 71 -2.74 21.37 12.66
CA ARG A 71 -1.28 21.18 12.59
C ARG A 71 -0.94 19.69 12.68
N GLY A 72 -0.18 19.17 11.72
CA GLY A 72 0.35 17.81 11.77
C GLY A 72 1.31 17.66 12.94
N ASN A 73 1.19 16.56 13.69
CA ASN A 73 2.11 16.24 14.77
C ASN A 73 3.19 15.27 14.27
N PHE A 74 4.45 15.45 14.70
CA PHE A 74 5.54 14.53 14.38
C PHE A 74 5.20 13.08 14.77
N GLY A 75 4.45 12.89 15.87
CA GLY A 75 3.96 11.57 16.28
C GLY A 75 3.02 10.90 15.26
N GLU A 76 2.29 11.66 14.43
CA GLU A 76 1.45 11.10 13.37
C GLU A 76 2.26 10.69 12.14
N ILE A 77 3.32 11.44 11.82
CA ILE A 77 4.27 11.10 10.76
C ILE A 77 4.98 9.78 11.13
N VAL A 78 5.46 9.67 12.37
CA VAL A 78 6.11 8.43 12.85
C VAL A 78 5.14 7.26 12.77
N LYS A 79 3.89 7.40 13.24
CA LYS A 79 2.87 6.34 13.14
C LYS A 79 2.55 5.96 11.68
N PHE A 80 2.46 6.93 10.78
CA PHE A 80 2.25 6.70 9.34
C PHE A 80 3.42 5.94 8.72
N LEU A 81 4.65 6.30 9.08
CA LEU A 81 5.83 5.57 8.62
C LEU A 81 5.85 4.15 9.19
N THR A 82 5.57 3.99 10.48
CA THR A 82 5.50 2.67 11.13
C THR A 82 4.48 1.77 10.44
N ILE A 83 3.27 2.26 10.13
CA ILE A 83 2.25 1.41 9.49
C ILE A 83 2.62 1.07 8.04
N ASN A 84 3.24 1.98 7.29
CA ASN A 84 3.71 1.68 5.92
C ASN A 84 4.86 0.68 5.92
N LEU A 85 5.80 0.79 6.86
CA LEU A 85 6.89 -0.18 7.02
C LEU A 85 6.36 -1.55 7.45
N LEU A 86 5.42 -1.60 8.41
CA LEU A 86 4.75 -2.85 8.80
C LEU A 86 3.97 -3.46 7.65
N ALA A 87 3.31 -2.64 6.82
CA ALA A 87 2.63 -3.12 5.62
C ALA A 87 3.63 -3.75 4.63
N MET A 88 4.75 -3.09 4.33
CA MET A 88 5.80 -3.68 3.48
C MET A 88 6.35 -4.98 4.05
N PHE A 89 6.66 -5.01 5.34
CA PHE A 89 7.13 -6.22 6.01
C PHE A 89 6.10 -7.35 5.95
N SER A 90 4.81 -7.05 6.14
CA SER A 90 3.74 -8.03 6.03
C SER A 90 3.59 -8.59 4.61
N VAL A 91 3.81 -7.80 3.55
CA VAL A 91 3.83 -8.31 2.17
C VAL A 91 4.94 -9.33 2.01
N ILE A 92 6.15 -9.01 2.47
CA ILE A 92 7.32 -9.89 2.36
C ILE A 92 7.06 -11.19 3.12
N LEU A 93 6.65 -11.08 4.39
CA LEU A 93 6.39 -12.24 5.26
C LEU A 93 5.28 -13.15 4.69
N LEU A 94 4.16 -12.57 4.25
CA LEU A 94 3.03 -13.36 3.71
C LEU A 94 3.37 -13.99 2.37
N THR A 95 4.17 -13.31 1.54
CA THR A 95 4.62 -13.90 0.26
C THR A 95 5.50 -15.12 0.53
N HIS A 96 6.46 -15.03 1.46
CA HIS A 96 7.26 -16.17 1.87
C HIS A 96 6.43 -17.28 2.51
N LEU A 97 5.48 -16.94 3.38
CA LEU A 97 4.59 -17.93 4.00
C LEU A 97 3.75 -18.69 2.94
N PHE A 98 3.18 -17.97 1.99
CA PHE A 98 2.34 -18.57 0.95
C PHE A 98 3.14 -19.41 -0.05
N TYR A 99 4.33 -18.93 -0.42
CA TYR A 99 5.18 -19.61 -1.40
C TYR A 99 6.01 -20.74 -0.76
N ASP A 100 6.81 -20.45 0.27
CA ASP A 100 7.78 -21.41 0.80
C ASP A 100 7.16 -22.43 1.77
N ILE A 101 6.09 -22.07 2.50
CA ILE A 101 5.55 -22.93 3.57
C ILE A 101 4.27 -23.63 3.14
N TRP A 102 3.39 -22.94 2.41
CA TRP A 102 2.10 -23.49 2.00
C TRP A 102 2.10 -24.08 0.59
N HIS A 103 3.19 -23.87 -0.16
CA HIS A 103 3.32 -24.30 -1.54
C HIS A 103 2.09 -23.95 -2.40
N LEU A 104 1.51 -22.77 -2.16
CA LEU A 104 0.28 -22.34 -2.84
C LEU A 104 0.50 -22.25 -4.36
N GLU A 105 1.73 -22.05 -4.80
CA GLU A 105 2.13 -22.14 -6.21
C GLU A 105 1.79 -23.49 -6.83
N ASN A 106 1.93 -24.59 -6.09
CA ASN A 106 1.62 -25.92 -6.60
C ASN A 106 0.11 -26.10 -6.80
N LEU A 107 -0.72 -25.57 -5.90
CA LEU A 107 -2.18 -25.56 -6.03
C LEU A 107 -2.63 -24.68 -7.20
N VAL A 108 -2.07 -23.48 -7.31
CA VAL A 108 -2.38 -22.54 -8.40
C VAL A 108 -1.95 -23.13 -9.75
N ASN A 109 -0.76 -23.71 -9.83
CA ASN A 109 -0.27 -24.38 -11.05
C ASN A 109 -1.12 -25.61 -11.40
N ALA A 110 -1.54 -26.41 -10.42
CA ALA A 110 -2.43 -27.55 -10.65
C ALA A 110 -3.80 -27.10 -11.21
N ALA A 111 -4.38 -26.03 -10.65
CA ALA A 111 -5.64 -25.46 -11.13
C ALA A 111 -5.50 -24.88 -12.56
N LEU A 112 -4.41 -24.16 -12.85
CA LEU A 112 -4.12 -23.60 -14.17
C LEU A 112 -3.93 -24.69 -15.24
N ARG A 113 -3.29 -25.80 -14.88
CA ARG A 113 -3.15 -26.98 -15.75
C ARG A 113 -4.48 -27.66 -16.00
N ALA A 114 -5.31 -27.84 -14.95
CA ALA A 114 -6.64 -28.42 -15.08
C ALA A 114 -7.58 -27.56 -15.95
N ALA A 115 -7.39 -26.24 -15.94
CA ALA A 115 -8.10 -25.29 -16.81
C ALA A 115 -7.59 -25.27 -18.26
N GLY A 116 -6.57 -26.07 -18.60
CA GLY A 116 -5.98 -26.10 -19.94
C GLY A 116 -5.25 -24.82 -20.34
N SER A 117 -4.86 -23.99 -19.36
CA SER A 117 -4.19 -22.72 -19.67
C SER A 117 -2.75 -22.96 -20.11
N ALA A 118 -2.36 -22.42 -21.28
CA ALA A 118 -0.98 -22.45 -21.78
C ALA A 118 0.00 -21.75 -20.82
N PHE A 119 -0.53 -20.87 -19.99
CA PHE A 119 0.17 -20.12 -18.95
C PHE A 119 0.71 -20.98 -17.80
N ALA A 120 0.22 -22.21 -17.62
CA ALA A 120 0.67 -23.07 -16.51
C ALA A 120 2.10 -23.64 -16.67
N ALA A 121 2.74 -23.39 -17.82
CA ALA A 121 4.10 -23.85 -18.13
C ALA A 121 5.19 -22.78 -17.86
N GLU A 122 4.83 -21.50 -17.75
CA GLU A 122 5.76 -20.41 -17.43
C GLU A 122 5.72 -20.14 -15.92
N GLY A 123 6.75 -20.59 -15.20
CA GLY A 123 6.79 -20.73 -13.73
C GLY A 123 6.61 -19.44 -12.90
N ASP A 124 6.48 -18.28 -13.51
CA ASP A 124 6.44 -16.99 -12.80
C ASP A 124 5.02 -16.53 -12.42
N ILE A 125 3.98 -17.07 -13.06
CA ILE A 125 2.60 -16.57 -12.88
C ILE A 125 2.04 -16.89 -11.49
N ALA A 126 2.36 -18.06 -10.94
CA ALA A 126 1.90 -18.45 -9.60
C ALA A 126 2.49 -17.56 -8.51
N ILE A 127 3.76 -17.15 -8.64
CA ILE A 127 4.42 -16.22 -7.72
C ILE A 127 3.74 -14.85 -7.78
N LEU A 128 3.40 -14.37 -8.98
CA LEU A 128 2.69 -13.11 -9.17
C LEU A 128 1.31 -13.12 -8.50
N LEU A 129 0.56 -14.23 -8.63
CA LEU A 129 -0.75 -14.38 -7.99
C LEU A 129 -0.65 -14.45 -6.47
N CYS A 130 0.33 -15.18 -5.92
CA CYS A 130 0.57 -15.23 -4.48
C CYS A 130 0.96 -13.85 -3.92
N LYS A 131 1.84 -13.13 -4.62
CA LYS A 131 2.24 -11.76 -4.26
C LYS A 131 1.07 -10.78 -4.34
N ALA A 132 0.19 -10.92 -5.33
CA ALA A 132 -1.01 -10.09 -5.44
C ALA A 132 -1.95 -10.31 -4.24
N ALA A 133 -2.20 -11.57 -3.87
CA ALA A 133 -3.02 -11.90 -2.70
C ALA A 133 -2.42 -11.36 -1.39
N ALA A 134 -1.10 -11.52 -1.19
CA ALA A 134 -0.38 -10.97 -0.04
C ALA A 134 -0.45 -9.43 -0.01
N SER A 135 -0.35 -8.78 -1.17
CA SER A 135 -0.47 -7.33 -1.29
C SER A 135 -1.86 -6.82 -0.92
N CYS A 136 -2.93 -7.54 -1.33
CA CYS A 136 -4.29 -7.22 -0.92
C CYS A 136 -4.47 -7.28 0.60
N PHE A 137 -3.94 -8.31 1.25
CA PHE A 137 -4.01 -8.44 2.71
C PHE A 137 -3.21 -7.35 3.43
N SER A 138 -2.00 -7.04 2.94
CA SER A 138 -1.19 -5.94 3.46
C SER A 138 -1.87 -4.59 3.28
N LEU A 139 -2.53 -4.34 2.15
CA LEU A 139 -3.32 -3.13 1.94
C LEU A 139 -4.43 -2.99 2.99
N MET A 140 -5.05 -4.09 3.42
CA MET A 140 -6.03 -4.08 4.51
C MET A 140 -5.38 -3.68 5.84
N ILE A 141 -4.23 -4.26 6.19
CA ILE A 141 -3.47 -3.89 7.39
C ILE A 141 -3.09 -2.41 7.34
N ASN A 142 -2.56 -1.96 6.20
CA ASN A 142 -2.12 -0.58 5.98
C ASN A 142 -3.30 0.39 6.12
N PHE A 143 -4.43 0.09 5.47
CA PHE A 143 -5.63 0.92 5.52
C PHE A 143 -6.22 0.98 6.94
N PHE A 144 -6.42 -0.17 7.59
CA PHE A 144 -7.03 -0.21 8.92
C PHE A 144 -6.11 0.36 9.99
N GLY A 145 -4.81 0.13 9.89
CA GLY A 145 -3.82 0.75 10.76
C GLY A 145 -3.77 2.26 10.61
N ASN A 146 -3.77 2.76 9.37
CA ASN A 146 -3.88 4.20 9.13
C ASN A 146 -5.19 4.77 9.69
N LYS A 147 -6.31 4.12 9.38
CA LYS A 147 -7.64 4.58 9.78
C LYS A 147 -7.85 4.58 11.29
N PHE A 148 -7.42 3.54 12.00
CA PHE A 148 -7.75 3.35 13.41
C PHE A 148 -6.64 3.70 14.39
N TRP A 149 -5.38 3.80 13.95
CA TRP A 149 -4.26 4.06 14.85
C TRP A 149 -3.50 5.34 14.51
N VAL A 150 -3.21 5.59 13.23
CA VAL A 150 -2.52 6.81 12.80
C VAL A 150 -3.45 8.02 12.90
N PHE A 151 -4.64 7.92 12.30
CA PHE A 151 -5.60 9.02 12.18
C PHE A 151 -6.73 8.95 13.21
N ARG A 152 -6.39 8.53 14.43
CA ARG A 152 -7.33 8.35 15.55
C ARG A 152 -7.65 9.72 16.18
N GLY A 153 -8.59 10.48 15.60
CA GLY A 153 -9.03 11.75 16.22
C GLY A 153 -9.80 12.77 15.37
N GLY A 154 -9.99 12.58 14.07
CA GLY A 154 -10.68 13.57 13.23
C GLY A 154 -12.19 13.31 13.06
N ARG A 155 -12.99 13.37 14.13
CA ARG A 155 -14.45 13.46 13.99
C ARG A 155 -15.07 14.37 15.04
N GLN A 156 -14.84 15.67 14.86
CA GLN A 156 -15.62 16.78 15.42
C GLN A 156 -15.50 17.86 14.33
N THR A 157 -16.52 18.33 13.62
CA THR A 157 -17.94 18.55 13.93
C THR A 157 -18.73 18.48 12.62
N GLU A 158 -19.61 17.50 12.48
CA GLU A 158 -20.76 17.58 11.55
C GLU A 158 -22.01 17.44 12.42
N THR A 159 -22.10 18.35 13.39
CA THR A 159 -23.28 18.61 14.19
C THR A 159 -23.38 20.14 14.18
N GLU A 160 -24.46 20.65 13.59
CA GLU A 160 -24.92 22.05 13.64
C GLU A 160 -24.28 23.05 12.65
N ALA A 161 -24.94 23.20 11.49
CA ALA A 161 -25.25 24.48 10.85
C ALA A 161 -26.46 24.31 9.92
#